data_AF-A0A920HMA3-F1
#
_entry.id   AF-A0A920HMA3-F1
#
_cell.length_a   1.000
_cell.length_b   1.000
_cell.length_c   1.000
_cell.angle_alpha   90.00
_cell.angle_beta   90.00
_cell.angle_gamma   90.00
#
_symmetry.space_group_name_H-M   'P 1'
#
loop_
_entity.id
_entity.type
_entity.pdbx_description
1 polymer ?
#
loop_
_entity_poly.entity_id
_entity_poly.type
_entity_poly.pdbx_seq_one_letter_code
_entity_poly.pdbx_strand_id
1 'polypeptide(L)'
;MNSVPLDYILKNSNFYGYNFHVDENVLIPRPETELILDYVIDMGINNKTIIDAGTGSGCIGAVLSKVLTDSNIYAIDNNIKAIEIAQYNFNKLDCRNIQIVLSDWLSSFGANSIDIIVSNPPYIKADDPHLDELHYEPKSALIGGKNGLIHFDKIFFDAKSVLGLMDI
;
A
#
# COMPACT_ATOMS: atom_id res chain seq x y z
N MET A 1 20.41 2.26 22.26
CA MET A 1 19.22 1.49 22.70
C MET A 1 18.17 1.77 21.65
N ASN A 2 17.88 0.81 20.76
CA ASN A 2 16.78 1.02 19.82
C ASN A 2 15.48 0.68 20.56
N SER A 3 14.66 1.70 20.76
CA SER A 3 13.34 1.55 21.39
C SER A 3 12.32 1.10 20.35
N VAL A 4 11.37 0.28 20.78
CA VAL A 4 10.18 -0.04 19.97
C VAL A 4 9.53 1.27 19.49
N PRO A 5 9.14 1.37 18.20
CA PRO A 5 8.43 2.54 17.69
C PRO A 5 7.21 2.90 18.53
N LEU A 6 7.00 4.19 18.78
CA LEU A 6 5.89 4.67 19.59
C LEU A 6 4.53 4.25 19.01
N ASP A 7 4.38 4.28 17.69
CA ASP A 7 3.16 3.87 16.98
C ASP A 7 2.79 2.41 17.26
N TYR A 8 3.77 1.52 17.38
CA TYR A 8 3.54 0.12 17.74
C TYR A 8 3.17 -0.07 19.20
N ILE A 9 3.72 0.76 20.10
CA ILE A 9 3.34 0.77 21.51
C ILE A 9 1.89 1.26 21.66
N LEU A 10 1.53 2.32 20.94
CA LEU A 10 0.19 2.90 20.93
C LEU A 10 -0.81 2.11 20.08
N LYS A 11 -0.31 1.17 19.25
CA LYS A 11 -1.06 0.45 18.22
C LYS A 11 -1.87 1.38 17.31
N ASN A 12 -1.31 2.55 17.02
CA ASN A 12 -1.96 3.63 16.28
C ASN A 12 -0.92 4.52 15.59
N SER A 13 -1.19 4.87 14.34
CA SER A 13 -0.44 5.87 13.57
C SER A 13 -1.40 6.82 12.85
N ASN A 14 -1.01 8.09 12.69
CA ASN A 14 -1.80 9.08 11.96
C ASN A 14 -1.30 9.17 10.52
N PHE A 15 -2.22 9.18 9.56
CA PHE A 15 -1.90 9.35 8.16
C PHE A 15 -3.08 10.04 7.47
N TYR A 16 -2.80 11.14 6.77
CA TYR A 16 -3.79 11.96 6.07
C TYR A 16 -4.98 12.38 6.97
N GLY A 17 -4.70 12.66 8.25
CA GLY A 17 -5.71 13.02 9.26
C GLY A 17 -6.54 11.84 9.80
N TYR A 18 -6.34 10.61 9.30
CA TYR A 18 -6.99 9.40 9.80
C TYR A 18 -6.07 8.61 10.73
N ASN A 19 -6.68 7.84 11.64
CA ASN A 19 -5.96 7.03 12.63
C ASN A 19 -6.03 5.55 12.28
N PHE A 20 -4.88 4.97 11.94
CA PHE A 20 -4.72 3.59 11.53
C PHE A 20 -4.16 2.75 12.67
N HIS A 21 -4.78 1.60 12.93
CA HIS A 21 -4.17 0.56 13.73
C HIS A 21 -2.95 0.00 13.00
N VAL A 22 -1.84 -0.09 13.73
CA VAL A 22 -0.57 -0.61 13.22
C VAL A 22 0.07 -1.51 14.26
N ASP A 23 0.80 -2.51 13.80
CA ASP A 23 1.63 -3.38 14.61
C ASP A 23 2.85 -3.86 13.80
N GLU A 24 3.67 -4.73 14.41
CA GLU A 24 4.89 -5.29 13.82
C GLU A 24 4.69 -6.06 12.50
N ASN A 25 3.45 -6.29 12.05
CA ASN A 25 3.14 -6.98 10.81
C ASN A 25 2.97 -6.02 9.61
N VAL A 26 2.96 -4.70 9.82
CA VAL A 26 2.83 -3.69 8.77
C VAL A 26 3.83 -2.55 8.94
N LEU A 27 4.22 -1.92 7.83
CA LEU A 27 5.01 -0.68 7.87
C LEU A 27 4.20 0.43 8.56
N ILE A 28 4.87 1.23 9.39
CA ILE A 28 4.27 2.45 9.92
C ILE A 28 4.05 3.41 8.72
N PRO A 29 2.83 3.94 8.51
CA PRO A 29 2.56 4.91 7.45
C PRO A 29 3.59 6.04 7.45
N ARG A 30 4.12 6.37 6.27
CA ARG A 30 5.16 7.39 6.11
C ARG A 30 4.51 8.69 5.61
N PRO A 31 4.82 9.86 6.19
CA PRO A 31 4.25 11.13 5.73
C PRO A 31 4.53 11.40 4.24
N GLU A 32 5.67 10.95 3.72
CA GLU A 32 6.03 11.10 2.31
C GLU A 32 5.06 10.36 1.37
N THR A 33 4.39 9.31 1.86
CA THR A 33 3.36 8.57 1.11
C THR A 33 2.10 9.42 0.88
N GLU A 34 1.84 10.46 1.69
CA GLU A 34 0.71 11.38 1.47
C GLU A 34 0.84 12.12 0.14
N LEU A 35 2.06 12.44 -0.30
CA LEU A 35 2.30 13.10 -1.60
C LEU A 35 1.81 12.25 -2.78
N ILE A 36 1.89 10.92 -2.69
CA ILE A 36 1.37 10.02 -3.73
C ILE A 36 -0.15 10.18 -3.85
N LEU A 37 -0.84 10.31 -2.72
CA LEU A 37 -2.29 10.49 -2.67
C LEU A 37 -2.70 11.85 -3.21
N ASP A 38 -1.98 12.91 -2.86
CA ASP A 38 -2.22 14.25 -3.40
C ASP A 38 -2.23 14.22 -4.93
N TYR A 39 -1.22 13.61 -5.55
CA TYR A 39 -1.16 13.46 -7.01
C TYR A 39 -2.36 12.71 -7.58
N VAL A 40 -2.75 11.57 -6.99
CA VAL A 40 -3.87 10.76 -7.50
C VAL A 40 -5.20 11.49 -7.35
N ILE A 41 -5.42 12.19 -6.24
CA ILE A 41 -6.63 12.96 -5.96
C ILE A 41 -6.73 14.16 -6.90
N ASP A 42 -5.62 14.88 -7.12
CA ASP A 42 -5.56 16.06 -7.98
C ASP A 42 -5.77 15.75 -9.46
N MET A 43 -5.65 14.49 -9.89
CA MET A 43 -6.04 14.07 -11.25
C MET A 43 -7.55 14.24 -11.52
N GLY A 44 -8.38 14.48 -10.50
CA GLY A 44 -9.82 14.71 -10.67
C GLY A 44 -10.56 13.50 -11.24
N ILE A 45 -10.04 12.31 -10.99
CA ILE A 45 -10.55 11.04 -11.50
C ILE A 45 -11.85 10.65 -10.79
N ASN A 46 -12.79 10.08 -11.54
CA ASN A 46 -14.04 9.54 -11.01
C ASN A 46 -14.38 8.24 -11.74
N ASN A 47 -15.14 7.36 -11.09
CA ASN A 47 -15.59 6.08 -11.66
C ASN A 47 -14.43 5.21 -12.18
N LYS A 48 -13.32 5.14 -11.43
CA LYS A 48 -12.13 4.35 -11.80
C LYS A 48 -11.98 3.10 -10.95
N THR A 49 -11.34 2.08 -11.51
CA THR A 49 -10.85 0.93 -10.74
C THR A 49 -9.39 1.17 -10.36
N ILE A 50 -9.12 1.31 -9.06
CA ILE A 50 -7.81 1.71 -8.52
C ILE A 50 -7.28 0.61 -7.62
N ILE A 51 -6.02 0.23 -7.80
CA ILE A 51 -5.30 -0.68 -6.91
C ILE A 51 -4.40 0.10 -5.94
N ASP A 52 -4.44 -0.25 -4.67
CA ASP A 52 -3.39 0.00 -3.67
C ASP A 52 -2.56 -1.29 -3.50
N ALA A 53 -1.39 -1.34 -4.16
CA ALA A 53 -0.53 -2.51 -4.24
C ALA A 53 0.53 -2.52 -3.13
N GLY A 54 0.49 -3.55 -2.29
CA GLY A 54 1.26 -3.62 -1.05
C GLY A 54 0.60 -2.77 0.05
N THR A 55 -0.71 -2.96 0.24
CA THR A 55 -1.57 -2.07 1.05
C THR A 55 -1.12 -1.96 2.51
N GLY A 56 -0.43 -2.97 3.06
CA GLY A 56 0.10 -2.93 4.42
C GLY A 56 -1.00 -2.65 5.46
N SER A 57 -0.92 -1.50 6.11
CA SER A 57 -1.93 -1.03 7.08
C SER A 57 -3.26 -0.59 6.44
N GLY A 58 -3.33 -0.50 5.12
CA GLY A 58 -4.47 0.02 4.39
C GLY A 58 -4.50 1.55 4.25
N CYS A 59 -3.44 2.26 4.64
CA CYS A 59 -3.47 3.72 4.72
C CYS A 59 -3.75 4.40 3.37
N ILE A 60 -3.13 3.96 2.28
CA ILE A 60 -3.37 4.48 0.92
C ILE A 60 -4.80 4.15 0.48
N GLY A 61 -5.17 2.86 0.47
CA GLY A 61 -6.50 2.41 0.03
C GLY A 61 -7.64 3.05 0.81
N ALA A 62 -7.49 3.25 2.12
CA ALA A 62 -8.49 3.90 2.94
C ALA A 62 -8.70 5.36 2.53
N VAL A 63 -7.62 6.14 2.37
CA VAL A 63 -7.74 7.55 1.97
C VAL A 63 -8.39 7.66 0.59
N LEU A 64 -7.96 6.83 -0.38
CA LEU A 64 -8.59 6.77 -1.70
C LEU A 64 -10.09 6.43 -1.60
N SER A 65 -10.47 5.47 -0.75
CA SER A 65 -11.87 5.12 -0.51
C SER A 65 -12.68 6.28 0.09
N LYS A 66 -12.10 7.04 1.03
CA LYS A 66 -12.78 8.20 1.66
C LYS A 66 -12.94 9.38 0.71
N VAL A 67 -11.99 9.60 -0.20
CA VAL A 67 -11.98 10.77 -1.10
C VAL A 67 -12.67 10.48 -2.43
N LEU A 68 -12.44 9.31 -3.03
CA LEU A 68 -12.92 8.93 -4.35
C LEU A 68 -14.11 7.95 -4.25
N THR A 69 -15.22 8.40 -3.67
CA THR A 69 -16.36 7.54 -3.29
C THR A 69 -17.05 6.85 -4.46
N ASP A 70 -16.92 7.38 -5.69
CA ASP A 70 -17.49 6.81 -6.90
C ASP A 70 -16.55 5.82 -7.62
N SER A 71 -15.32 5.64 -7.12
CA SER A 71 -14.34 4.69 -7.67
C SER A 71 -14.44 3.34 -6.96
N ASN A 72 -13.90 2.27 -7.57
CA ASN A 72 -13.73 0.97 -6.94
C ASN A 72 -12.27 0.81 -6.52
N ILE A 73 -12.02 0.61 -5.23
CA ILE A 73 -10.66 0.45 -4.69
C ILE A 73 -10.39 -1.02 -4.40
N TYR A 74 -9.23 -1.51 -4.82
CA TYR A 74 -8.71 -2.83 -4.49
C TYR A 74 -7.44 -2.66 -3.66
N ALA A 75 -7.48 -3.06 -2.39
CA ALA A 75 -6.33 -3.09 -1.51
C ALA A 75 -5.73 -4.50 -1.49
N ILE A 76 -4.47 -4.62 -1.87
CA ILE A 76 -3.84 -5.94 -2.06
C ILE A 76 -2.52 -6.05 -1.32
N ASP A 77 -2.28 -7.22 -0.77
CA ASP A 77 -1.02 -7.60 -0.11
C ASP A 77 -0.83 -9.11 -0.23
N ASN A 78 0.41 -9.59 -0.17
CA ASN A 78 0.70 -11.02 -0.15
C ASN A 78 0.79 -11.58 1.27
N ASN A 79 0.76 -10.72 2.29
CA ASN A 79 0.82 -11.09 3.69
C ASN A 79 -0.58 -11.07 4.32
N ILE A 80 -1.05 -12.25 4.75
CA ILE A 80 -2.36 -12.40 5.41
C ILE A 80 -2.51 -11.53 6.67
N LYS A 81 -1.44 -11.28 7.42
CA LYS A 81 -1.51 -10.43 8.62
C LYS A 81 -1.67 -8.95 8.27
N ALA A 82 -1.03 -8.49 7.18
CA ALA A 82 -1.24 -7.14 6.66
C ALA A 82 -2.69 -6.98 6.19
N ILE A 83 -3.22 -7.98 5.48
CA ILE A 83 -4.63 -8.05 5.06
C ILE A 83 -5.59 -7.95 6.26
N GLU A 84 -5.33 -8.66 7.36
CA GLU A 84 -6.15 -8.58 8.58
C GLU A 84 -6.15 -7.17 9.20
N ILE A 85 -5.00 -6.49 9.21
CA ILE A 85 -4.85 -5.12 9.73
C ILE A 85 -5.54 -4.10 8.81
N ALA A 86 -5.34 -4.21 7.50
CA ALA A 86 -6.03 -3.38 6.52
C ALA A 86 -7.55 -3.53 6.65
N GLN A 87 -8.05 -4.77 6.78
CA GLN A 87 -9.47 -5.05 6.98
C GLN A 87 -10.02 -4.40 8.26
N TYR A 88 -9.27 -4.49 9.36
CA TYR A 88 -9.63 -3.82 10.61
C TYR A 88 -9.74 -2.30 10.40
N ASN A 89 -8.77 -1.69 9.71
CA ASN A 89 -8.76 -0.25 9.47
C ASN A 89 -9.89 0.20 8.54
N PHE A 90 -10.18 -0.53 7.46
CA PHE A 90 -11.29 -0.22 6.56
C PHE A 90 -12.64 -0.28 7.27
N ASN A 91 -12.82 -1.28 8.14
CA ASN A 91 -14.03 -1.39 8.97
C ASN A 91 -14.12 -0.23 9.97
N LYS A 92 -13.02 0.11 10.65
CA LYS A 92 -12.94 1.23 11.61
C LYS A 92 -13.27 2.58 10.95
N LEU A 93 -12.86 2.78 9.70
CA LEU A 93 -13.00 4.05 8.97
C LEU A 93 -14.26 4.13 8.08
N ASP A 94 -15.10 3.09 8.07
CA ASP A 94 -16.29 2.97 7.21
C ASP A 94 -15.95 3.24 5.73
N CYS A 95 -14.95 2.50 5.23
CA CYS A 95 -14.57 2.49 3.81
C CYS A 95 -15.52 1.54 3.05
N ARG A 96 -16.33 2.08 2.13
CA ARG A 96 -17.48 1.35 1.54
C ARG A 96 -17.25 0.83 0.13
N ASN A 97 -16.34 1.45 -0.61
CA ASN A 97 -16.03 1.16 -2.01
C ASN A 97 -14.66 0.47 -2.15
N ILE A 98 -14.24 -0.27 -1.13
CA ILE A 98 -12.94 -0.96 -1.09
C ILE A 98 -13.11 -2.46 -0.93
N GLN A 99 -12.30 -3.22 -1.66
CA GLN A 99 -12.22 -4.68 -1.60
C GLN A 99 -10.79 -5.12 -1.29
N ILE A 100 -10.66 -6.13 -0.45
CA ILE A 100 -9.38 -6.72 -0.07
C ILE A 100 -9.11 -7.97 -0.90
N VAL A 101 -7.87 -8.12 -1.40
CA VAL A 101 -7.43 -9.33 -2.09
C VAL A 101 -6.05 -9.75 -1.59
N LEU A 102 -5.94 -10.99 -1.11
CA LEU A 102 -4.63 -11.61 -0.88
C LEU A 102 -4.01 -11.94 -2.25
N SER A 103 -2.99 -11.20 -2.66
CA SER A 103 -2.41 -11.30 -3.99
C SER A 103 -0.91 -11.01 -3.97
N ASP A 104 -0.14 -11.74 -4.78
CA ASP A 104 1.24 -11.35 -5.07
C ASP A 104 1.22 -10.32 -6.20
N TRP A 105 1.38 -9.05 -5.83
CA TRP A 105 1.26 -7.91 -6.74
C TRP A 105 -0.02 -8.02 -7.56
N LEU A 106 0.00 -7.83 -8.89
CA LEU A 106 -1.24 -7.73 -9.68
C LEU A 106 -1.68 -9.09 -10.26
N SER A 107 -1.13 -10.20 -9.76
CA SER A 107 -1.33 -11.55 -10.31
C SER A 107 -2.77 -12.07 -10.26
N SER A 108 -3.61 -11.52 -9.37
CA SER A 108 -5.03 -11.91 -9.26
C SER A 108 -5.96 -11.14 -10.20
N PHE A 109 -5.45 -10.20 -11.00
CA PHE A 109 -6.26 -9.34 -11.84
C PHE A 109 -6.17 -9.72 -13.32
N GLY A 110 -7.31 -9.62 -14.01
CA GLY A 110 -7.42 -9.92 -15.43
C GLY A 110 -6.88 -8.78 -16.30
N ALA A 111 -6.74 -9.05 -17.60
CA ALA A 111 -6.28 -8.05 -18.54
C ALA A 111 -7.24 -6.86 -18.64
N ASN A 112 -6.71 -5.65 -18.78
CA ASN A 112 -7.47 -4.40 -18.93
C ASN A 112 -8.54 -4.16 -17.85
N SER A 113 -8.31 -4.63 -16.63
CA SER A 113 -9.28 -4.55 -15.52
C SER A 113 -9.06 -3.35 -14.60
N ILE A 114 -7.90 -2.69 -14.71
CA ILE A 114 -7.45 -1.65 -13.78
C ILE A 114 -7.19 -0.34 -14.54
N ASP A 115 -7.62 0.78 -13.97
CA ASP A 115 -7.35 2.10 -14.51
C ASP A 115 -6.07 2.71 -13.91
N ILE A 116 -5.85 2.50 -12.61
CA ILE A 116 -4.76 3.14 -11.85
C ILE A 116 -4.17 2.16 -10.85
N ILE A 117 -2.83 2.15 -10.76
CA ILE A 117 -2.08 1.40 -9.75
C ILE A 117 -1.34 2.41 -8.89
N VAL A 118 -1.58 2.38 -7.59
CA VAL A 118 -0.89 3.14 -6.56
C VAL A 118 -0.11 2.15 -5.70
N SER A 119 1.15 2.45 -5.39
CA SER A 119 1.97 1.57 -4.56
C SER A 119 3.06 2.37 -3.85
N ASN A 120 3.35 1.95 -2.62
CA ASN A 120 4.57 2.30 -1.91
C ASN A 120 5.33 0.99 -1.60
N PRO A 121 5.98 0.37 -2.60
CA PRO A 121 6.56 -0.95 -2.45
C PRO A 121 7.85 -0.90 -1.61
N PRO A 122 8.35 -2.03 -1.10
CA PRO A 122 9.65 -2.09 -0.45
C PRO A 122 10.77 -1.68 -1.42
N TYR A 123 11.64 -0.76 -1.01
CA TYR A 123 12.68 -0.20 -1.91
C TYR A 123 14.08 -0.12 -1.29
N ILE A 124 14.23 -0.48 -0.02
CA ILE A 124 15.52 -0.41 0.68
C ILE A 124 16.41 -1.55 0.20
N LYS A 125 17.70 -1.28 -0.03
CA LYS A 125 18.67 -2.31 -0.39
C LYS A 125 18.89 -3.25 0.78
N ALA A 126 19.10 -4.54 0.49
CA ALA A 126 19.30 -5.55 1.53
C ALA A 126 20.52 -5.31 2.44
N ASP A 127 21.50 -4.53 1.99
CA ASP A 127 22.74 -4.17 2.71
C ASP A 127 22.74 -2.72 3.22
N ASP A 128 21.59 -2.04 3.20
CA ASP A 128 21.49 -0.66 3.66
C ASP A 128 21.64 -0.56 5.19
N PRO A 129 22.58 0.26 5.72
CA PRO A 129 22.80 0.39 7.16
C PRO A 129 21.60 0.97 7.92
N HIS A 130 20.69 1.71 7.27
CA HIS A 130 19.49 2.25 7.92
C HIS A 130 18.51 1.15 8.37
N LEU A 131 18.63 -0.07 7.84
CA LEU A 131 17.82 -1.21 8.28
C LEU A 131 18.01 -1.55 9.77
N ASP A 132 19.17 -1.21 10.35
CA ASP A 132 19.45 -1.44 11.78
C ASP A 132 18.52 -0.59 12.68
N GLU A 133 18.12 0.59 12.21
CA GLU A 133 17.20 1.48 12.91
C GLU A 133 15.74 1.01 12.78
N LEU A 134 15.43 0.23 11.74
CA LEU A 134 14.07 -0.21 11.38
C LEU A 134 13.77 -1.67 11.75
N HIS A 135 14.60 -2.30 12.59
CA HIS A 135 14.53 -3.72 12.92
C HIS A 135 13.21 -4.22 13.56
N TYR A 136 12.34 -3.33 14.05
CA TYR A 136 11.00 -3.68 14.55
C TYR A 136 9.93 -3.76 13.44
N GLU A 137 10.18 -3.13 12.30
CA GLU A 137 9.28 -3.13 11.17
C GLU A 137 9.53 -4.37 10.29
N PRO A 138 8.51 -4.90 9.61
CA PRO A 138 8.65 -6.13 8.86
C PRO A 138 9.62 -5.93 7.67
N LYS A 139 10.70 -6.71 7.65
CA LYS A 139 11.70 -6.66 6.56
C LYS A 139 11.09 -6.83 5.17
N SER A 140 10.01 -7.60 5.05
CA SER A 140 9.26 -7.78 3.80
C SER A 140 8.63 -6.50 3.28
N ALA A 141 8.31 -5.54 4.15
CA ALA A 141 7.79 -4.22 3.77
C ALA A 141 8.90 -3.18 3.51
N LEU A 142 10.16 -3.50 3.83
CA LEU A 142 11.31 -2.60 3.69
C LEU A 142 12.21 -2.94 2.50
N ILE A 143 12.55 -4.23 2.35
CA ILE A 143 13.65 -4.66 1.48
C ILE A 143 13.17 -4.93 0.04
N GLY A 144 13.72 -4.16 -0.91
CA GLY A 144 13.53 -4.30 -2.37
C GLY A 144 14.60 -5.14 -3.06
N GLY A 145 15.23 -6.06 -2.34
CA GLY A 145 16.33 -6.91 -2.85
C GLY A 145 17.68 -6.19 -2.90
N LYS A 146 18.63 -6.74 -3.66
CA LYS A 146 20.02 -6.23 -3.71
C LYS A 146 20.12 -4.76 -4.15
N ASN A 147 19.30 -4.36 -5.11
CA ASN A 147 19.33 -3.01 -5.68
C ASN A 147 18.15 -2.13 -5.22
N GLY A 148 17.20 -2.67 -4.44
CA GLY A 148 16.00 -1.95 -4.03
C GLY A 148 14.88 -1.91 -5.10
N LEU A 149 15.05 -2.61 -6.23
CA LEU A 149 14.21 -2.44 -7.42
C LEU A 149 13.30 -3.62 -7.77
N ILE A 150 13.44 -4.77 -7.09
CA ILE A 150 12.76 -6.02 -7.52
C ILE A 150 11.24 -5.88 -7.60
N HIS A 151 10.65 -5.14 -6.67
CA HIS A 151 9.20 -4.96 -6.60
C HIS A 151 8.70 -3.96 -7.64
N PHE A 152 9.47 -2.92 -7.94
CA PHE A 152 9.15 -2.03 -9.07
C PHE A 152 9.16 -2.79 -10.40
N ASP A 153 10.18 -3.64 -10.63
CA ASP A 153 10.25 -4.46 -11.84
C ASP A 153 9.03 -5.39 -11.97
N LYS A 154 8.60 -6.00 -10.87
CA LYS A 154 7.41 -6.85 -10.83
C LYS A 154 6.12 -6.07 -11.10
N ILE A 155 5.93 -4.93 -10.43
CA ILE A 155 4.76 -4.06 -10.64
C ILE A 155 4.71 -3.58 -12.09
N PHE A 156 5.82 -3.10 -12.65
CA PHE A 156 5.86 -2.63 -14.04
C PHE A 156 5.60 -3.75 -15.04
N PHE A 157 6.09 -4.96 -14.77
CA PHE A 157 5.81 -6.12 -15.61
C PHE A 157 4.31 -6.45 -15.59
N ASP A 158 3.71 -6.56 -14.41
CA ASP A 158 2.30 -6.90 -14.27
C ASP A 158 1.39 -5.79 -14.80
N ALA A 159 1.75 -4.52 -14.60
CA ALA A 159 0.98 -3.35 -15.01
C ALA A 159 0.67 -3.36 -16.50
N LYS A 160 1.60 -3.84 -17.34
CA LYS A 160 1.40 -3.98 -18.79
C LYS A 160 0.22 -4.89 -19.13
N SER A 161 -0.05 -5.88 -18.29
CA SER A 161 -1.13 -6.84 -18.54
C SER A 161 -2.48 -6.34 -18.02
N VAL A 162 -2.51 -5.68 -16.85
CA VAL A 162 -3.76 -5.33 -16.17
C VAL A 162 -4.28 -3.93 -16.53
N LEU A 163 -3.39 -3.02 -16.94
CA LEU A 163 -3.79 -1.70 -17.45
C LEU A 163 -4.21 -1.81 -18.91
N GLY A 164 -5.23 -1.04 -19.29
CA GLY A 164 -5.70 -0.90 -20.68
C GLY A 164 -4.74 -0.16 -21.61
N LEU A 165 -3.43 -0.41 -21.53
CA LEU A 165 -2.44 0.21 -22.40
C LEU A 165 -2.48 -0.52 -23.75
N MET A 166 -2.97 0.13 -24.80
CA MET A 166 -2.74 -0.35 -26.16
C MET A 166 -1.22 -0.38 -26.39
N ASP A 167 -0.71 -1.49 -26.94
CA ASP A 167 0.71 -1.61 -27.33
C ASP A 167 1.12 -0.35 -28.14
N ILE A 168 1.99 0.48 -27.55
CA ILE A 168 2.61 1.65 -28.20
C ILE A 168 3.82 1.19 -29.00
#